data_AF-W2QPC2-F1
#
_entry.id   AF-W2QPC2-F1
#
_cell.length_a   1.000
_cell.length_b   1.000
_cell.length_c   1.000
_cell.angle_alpha   90.00
_cell.angle_beta   90.00
_cell.angle_gamma   90.00
#
_symmetry.space_group_name_H-M   'P 1'
#
loop_
_entity.id
_entity.type
_entity.pdbx_description
1 polymer ?
#
loop_
_entity_poly.entity_id
_entity_poly.type
_entity_poly.pdbx_seq_one_letter_code
_entity_poly.pdbx_strand_id
1 'polypeptide(L)'
;MPSPAANRRLKALLVEMADVESISKKLHSIDLNLLDARDLLNGLLEIKPSLSHYLAPNSDIVHSPDFELGVVKVLGGQAKRLTRAERSALQPFLRRSTTATCEEEEAAKLGFADRILKRRKVEAEPSAYILLHAIPPTSNIVERLFSVARMVLRYETNRLTPLVLEMILFLKVNSSYWDVTTVDACV
;
A
#
# COMPACT_ATOMS: atom_id res chain seq x y z
N MET A 1 -26.99 -38.20 -2.43
CA MET A 1 -25.73 -37.96 -1.69
C MET A 1 -24.57 -38.02 -2.68
N PRO A 2 -23.55 -37.14 -2.58
CA PRO A 2 -22.37 -37.20 -3.45
C PRO A 2 -21.63 -38.54 -3.29
N SER A 3 -20.99 -39.02 -4.36
CA SER A 3 -20.28 -40.30 -4.34
C SER A 3 -19.07 -40.25 -3.40
N PRO A 4 -18.65 -41.38 -2.80
CA PRO A 4 -17.45 -41.43 -1.95
C PRO A 4 -16.19 -40.90 -2.65
N ALA A 5 -16.07 -41.11 -3.96
CA ALA A 5 -14.96 -40.60 -4.77
C ALA A 5 -15.02 -39.07 -4.92
N ALA A 6 -16.21 -38.48 -5.13
CA ALA A 6 -16.39 -37.04 -5.17
C ALA A 6 -16.03 -36.39 -3.82
N ASN A 7 -16.44 -37.00 -2.71
CA ASN A 7 -16.09 -36.51 -1.37
C ASN A 7 -14.58 -36.55 -1.10
N ARG A 8 -13.86 -37.57 -1.59
CA ARG A 8 -12.39 -37.62 -1.47
C ARG A 8 -11.72 -36.51 -2.29
N ARG A 9 -12.19 -36.25 -3.50
CA ARG A 9 -11.69 -35.16 -4.36
C ARG A 9 -11.92 -33.79 -3.74
N LEU A 10 -13.12 -33.55 -3.18
CA LEU A 10 -13.43 -32.29 -2.50
C LEU A 10 -12.53 -32.06 -1.28
N LYS A 11 -12.28 -33.10 -0.49
CA LYS A 11 -11.36 -32.99 0.66
C LYS A 11 -9.92 -32.66 0.23
N ALA A 12 -9.44 -33.27 -0.86
CA ALA A 12 -8.12 -32.95 -1.40
C ALA A 12 -8.05 -31.49 -1.88
N LEU A 13 -9.07 -31.03 -2.62
CA LEU A 13 -9.15 -29.65 -3.09
C LEU A 13 -9.20 -28.64 -1.92
N LEU A 14 -9.92 -28.97 -0.85
CA LEU A 14 -10.01 -28.11 0.33
C LEU A 14 -8.64 -27.93 1.01
N VAL A 15 -7.82 -28.99 1.04
CA VAL A 15 -6.44 -28.91 1.53
C VAL A 15 -5.59 -28.05 0.60
N GLU A 16 -5.70 -28.21 -0.73
CA GLU A 16 -4.99 -27.36 -1.69
C GLU A 16 -5.39 -25.87 -1.59
N MET A 17 -6.64 -25.58 -1.27
CA MET A 17 -7.14 -24.21 -1.13
C MET A 17 -6.76 -23.55 0.20
N ALA A 18 -6.25 -24.29 1.18
CA ALA A 18 -5.90 -23.76 2.48
C ALA A 18 -4.80 -22.68 2.38
N ASP A 19 -3.80 -22.89 1.52
CA ASP A 19 -2.71 -21.93 1.31
C ASP A 19 -3.22 -20.65 0.62
N VAL A 20 -4.12 -20.79 -0.36
CA VAL A 20 -4.79 -19.67 -1.04
C VAL A 20 -5.60 -18.86 -0.04
N GLU A 21 -6.37 -19.53 0.83
CA GLU A 21 -7.16 -18.90 1.87
C GLU A 21 -6.28 -18.15 2.88
N SER A 22 -5.17 -18.76 3.30
CA SER A 22 -4.20 -18.16 4.22
C SER A 22 -3.63 -16.85 3.66
N ILE A 23 -3.20 -16.86 2.40
CA ILE A 23 -2.67 -15.67 1.73
C ILE A 23 -3.76 -14.61 1.54
N SER A 24 -4.96 -15.00 1.10
CA SER A 24 -6.10 -14.09 0.97
C SER A 24 -6.44 -13.39 2.29
N LYS A 25 -6.49 -14.13 3.40
CA LYS A 25 -6.67 -13.58 4.75
C LYS A 25 -5.54 -12.63 5.13
N LYS A 26 -4.29 -12.99 4.82
CA LYS A 26 -3.14 -12.14 5.13
C LYS A 26 -3.22 -10.83 4.35
N LEU A 27 -3.53 -10.85 3.05
CA LEU A 27 -3.72 -9.66 2.20
C LEU A 27 -4.81 -8.69 2.69
N HIS A 28 -5.75 -9.16 3.51
CA HIS A 28 -6.76 -8.31 4.15
C HIS A 28 -6.26 -7.62 5.45
N SER A 29 -5.01 -7.81 5.84
CA SER A 29 -4.39 -7.11 6.97
C SER A 29 -4.14 -5.65 6.61
N ILE A 30 -4.21 -4.76 7.59
CA ILE A 30 -4.06 -3.30 7.38
C ILE A 30 -2.59 -2.91 7.22
N ASP A 31 -1.68 -3.67 7.81
CA ASP A 31 -0.26 -3.29 7.94
C ASP A 31 0.64 -3.77 6.79
N LEU A 32 0.06 -4.27 5.70
CA LEU A 32 0.84 -4.75 4.55
C LEU A 32 1.13 -3.61 3.59
N ASN A 33 2.37 -3.56 3.11
CA ASN A 33 2.73 -2.72 1.98
C ASN A 33 2.69 -3.52 0.66
N LEU A 34 2.93 -2.84 -0.47
CA LEU A 34 2.89 -3.46 -1.79
C LEU A 34 3.99 -4.51 -2.02
N LEU A 35 5.17 -4.36 -1.39
CA LEU A 35 6.23 -5.38 -1.46
C LEU A 35 5.77 -6.67 -0.76
N ASP A 36 5.27 -6.57 0.47
CA ASP A 36 4.79 -7.74 1.22
C ASP A 36 3.68 -8.48 0.47
N ALA A 37 2.72 -7.72 -0.09
CA ALA A 37 1.65 -8.30 -0.88
C ALA A 37 2.19 -9.02 -2.12
N ARG A 38 3.19 -8.44 -2.80
CA ARG A 38 3.80 -9.06 -3.97
C ARG A 38 4.60 -10.31 -3.62
N ASP A 39 5.29 -10.33 -2.49
CA ASP A 39 6.02 -11.50 -1.99
C ASP A 39 5.05 -12.65 -1.67
N LEU A 40 3.91 -12.37 -1.04
CA LEU A 40 2.85 -13.36 -0.80
C LEU A 40 2.29 -13.94 -2.11
N LEU A 41 2.00 -13.08 -3.09
CA LEU A 41 1.48 -13.52 -4.40
C LEU A 41 2.51 -14.35 -5.18
N ASN A 42 3.80 -13.96 -5.13
CA ASN A 42 4.87 -14.73 -5.76
C ASN A 42 5.06 -16.10 -5.10
N GLY A 43 5.02 -16.17 -3.76
CA GLY A 43 5.05 -17.45 -3.04
C GLY A 43 3.86 -18.35 -3.41
N LEU A 44 2.67 -17.77 -3.62
CA LEU A 44 1.52 -18.53 -4.12
C LEU A 44 1.74 -19.07 -5.54
N LEU A 45 2.42 -18.30 -6.40
CA LEU A 45 2.73 -18.72 -7.77
C LEU A 45 3.73 -19.87 -7.83
N GLU A 46 4.64 -19.99 -6.85
CA GLU A 46 5.54 -21.14 -6.73
C GLU A 46 4.76 -22.43 -6.45
N ILE A 47 3.73 -22.37 -5.60
CA ILE A 47 2.89 -23.52 -5.24
C ILE A 47 1.86 -23.81 -6.34
N LYS A 48 1.29 -22.76 -6.96
CA LYS A 48 0.23 -22.88 -7.96
C LYS A 48 0.50 -22.03 -9.21
N PRO A 49 1.40 -22.48 -10.10
CA PRO A 49 1.76 -21.75 -11.31
C PRO A 49 0.60 -21.50 -12.27
N SER A 50 -0.48 -22.28 -12.17
CA SER A 50 -1.70 -22.10 -12.97
C SER A 50 -2.41 -20.75 -12.72
N LEU A 51 -2.10 -20.06 -11.62
CA LEU A 51 -2.64 -18.74 -11.31
C LEU A 51 -1.82 -17.59 -11.92
N SER A 52 -0.74 -17.88 -12.65
CA SER A 52 0.14 -16.88 -13.28
C SER A 52 -0.63 -15.89 -14.15
N HIS A 53 -1.62 -16.35 -14.92
CA HIS A 53 -2.45 -15.48 -15.74
C HIS A 53 -3.17 -14.37 -14.94
N TYR A 54 -3.41 -14.57 -13.64
CA TYR A 54 -4.11 -13.61 -12.78
C TYR A 54 -3.17 -12.84 -11.87
N LEU A 55 -2.18 -13.52 -11.27
CA LEU A 55 -1.36 -12.98 -10.18
C LEU A 55 0.01 -12.49 -10.63
N ALA A 56 0.46 -12.82 -11.84
CA ALA A 56 1.76 -12.37 -12.33
C ALA A 56 1.82 -10.83 -12.36
N PRO A 57 3.01 -10.24 -12.14
CA PRO A 57 3.17 -8.78 -12.15
C PRO A 57 2.77 -8.09 -13.47
N ASN A 58 2.73 -8.86 -14.55
CA ASN A 58 2.40 -8.44 -15.91
C ASN A 58 1.07 -9.05 -16.40
N SER A 59 0.19 -9.50 -15.50
CA SER A 59 -1.14 -9.97 -15.91
C SER A 59 -1.98 -8.81 -16.44
N ASP A 60 -2.90 -9.11 -17.36
CA ASP A 60 -3.78 -8.10 -17.97
C ASP A 60 -4.68 -7.36 -16.97
N ILE A 61 -4.85 -7.93 -15.77
CA ILE A 61 -5.64 -7.36 -14.68
C ILE A 61 -4.87 -6.23 -13.98
N VAL A 62 -3.54 -6.23 -14.04
CA VAL A 62 -2.72 -5.19 -13.42
C VAL A 62 -2.85 -3.90 -14.24
N HIS A 63 -3.52 -2.91 -13.65
CA HIS A 63 -3.79 -1.64 -14.31
C HIS A 63 -2.51 -0.87 -14.69
N SER A 64 -1.49 -0.90 -13.83
CA SER A 64 -0.24 -0.16 -14.03
C SER A 64 0.98 -0.97 -13.59
N PRO A 65 1.48 -1.88 -14.44
CA PRO A 65 2.55 -2.81 -14.07
C PRO A 65 3.87 -2.08 -13.76
N ASP A 66 4.23 -1.05 -14.54
CA ASP A 66 5.44 -0.26 -14.29
C ASP A 66 5.38 0.49 -12.95
N PHE A 67 4.19 0.93 -12.55
CA PHE A 67 4.01 1.58 -11.25
C PHE A 67 4.23 0.57 -10.12
N GLU A 68 3.52 -0.56 -10.15
CA GLU A 68 3.61 -1.57 -9.09
C GLU A 68 5.02 -2.16 -8.96
N LEU A 69 5.65 -2.53 -10.08
CA LEU A 69 7.02 -3.01 -10.10
C LEU A 69 8.01 -1.96 -9.58
N GLY A 70 7.79 -0.70 -9.95
CA GLY A 70 8.57 0.43 -9.44
C GLY A 70 8.48 0.54 -7.92
N VAL A 71 7.26 0.53 -7.36
CA VAL A 71 7.03 0.61 -5.92
C VAL A 71 7.70 -0.55 -5.19
N VAL A 72 7.49 -1.79 -5.67
CA VAL A 72 8.11 -3.00 -5.10
C VAL A 72 9.64 -2.90 -5.09
N LYS A 73 10.25 -2.44 -6.18
CA LYS A 73 11.71 -2.23 -6.25
C LYS A 73 12.20 -1.17 -5.28
N VAL A 74 11.49 -0.07 -5.11
CA VAL A 74 11.89 0.99 -4.16
C VAL A 74 11.77 0.51 -2.73
N LEU A 75 10.65 -0.13 -2.37
CA LEU A 75 10.44 -0.69 -1.03
C LEU A 75 11.48 -1.78 -0.71
N GLY A 76 11.89 -2.57 -1.70
CA GLY A 76 12.96 -3.57 -1.58
C GLY A 76 14.40 -3.01 -1.62
N GLY A 77 14.58 -1.69 -1.58
CA GLY A 77 15.91 -1.05 -1.59
C GLY A 77 16.64 -1.06 -2.94
N GLN A 78 15.96 -1.46 -4.02
CA GLN A 78 16.50 -1.61 -5.37
C GLN A 78 16.21 -0.42 -6.28
N ALA A 79 16.02 0.78 -5.72
CA ALA A 79 15.69 2.00 -6.47
C ALA A 79 16.67 2.32 -7.62
N LYS A 80 17.94 1.90 -7.51
CA LYS A 80 18.96 2.06 -8.56
C LYS A 80 18.62 1.25 -9.84
N ARG A 81 17.88 0.14 -9.71
CA ARG A 81 17.49 -0.78 -10.80
C ARG A 81 16.18 -0.39 -11.50
N LEU A 82 15.60 0.76 -11.17
CA LEU A 82 14.38 1.23 -11.80
C LEU A 82 14.59 1.51 -13.28
N THR A 83 13.67 1.02 -14.11
CA THR A 83 13.62 1.32 -15.55
C THR A 83 13.17 2.75 -15.79
N ARG A 84 13.30 3.24 -17.02
CA ARG A 84 12.81 4.58 -17.39
C ARG A 84 11.29 4.70 -17.21
N ALA A 85 10.53 3.66 -17.55
CA ALA A 85 9.08 3.62 -17.41
C ALA A 85 8.66 3.65 -15.93
N GLU A 86 9.28 2.81 -15.10
CA GLU A 86 9.04 2.77 -13.65
C GLU A 86 9.37 4.13 -13.00
N ARG A 87 10.50 4.75 -13.36
CA ARG A 87 10.84 6.09 -12.86
C ARG A 87 9.84 7.16 -13.27
N SER A 88 9.26 7.03 -14.47
CA SER A 88 8.21 7.94 -14.95
C SER A 88 6.91 7.77 -14.17
N ALA A 89 6.53 6.51 -13.89
CA ALA A 89 5.33 6.20 -13.12
C ALA A 89 5.44 6.67 -11.65
N LEU A 90 6.64 6.62 -11.06
CA LEU A 90 6.89 7.05 -9.69
C LEU A 90 7.18 8.55 -9.53
N GLN A 91 7.18 9.34 -10.61
CA GLN A 91 7.44 10.79 -10.55
C GLN A 91 6.60 11.53 -9.48
N PRO A 92 5.30 11.26 -9.30
CA PRO A 92 4.48 11.95 -8.29
C PRO A 92 4.97 11.74 -6.86
N PHE A 93 5.68 10.64 -6.61
CA PHE A 93 6.19 10.24 -5.29
C PHE A 93 7.63 10.67 -5.06
N LEU A 94 8.29 11.27 -6.06
CA LEU A 94 9.63 11.81 -5.88
C LEU A 94 9.57 12.95 -4.86
N ARG A 95 10.43 12.91 -3.84
CA ARG A 95 10.54 14.00 -2.87
C ARG A 95 10.82 15.28 -3.65
N ARG A 96 9.87 16.22 -3.63
CA ARG A 96 10.15 17.58 -4.09
C ARG A 96 11.21 18.11 -3.15
N SER A 97 12.39 18.37 -3.67
CA SER A 97 13.37 19.19 -2.96
C SER A 97 12.64 20.47 -2.57
N THR A 98 12.41 20.69 -1.29
CA THR A 98 12.05 22.01 -0.80
C THR A 98 13.28 22.89 -1.03
N THR A 99 13.46 23.38 -2.24
CA THR A 99 14.16 24.64 -2.49
C THR A 99 13.16 25.76 -2.19
N ALA A 100 12.75 25.85 -0.92
CA ALA A 100 12.44 27.16 -0.36
C ALA A 100 13.81 27.82 -0.20
N THR A 101 14.17 28.69 -1.16
CA THR A 101 15.23 29.71 -1.04
C THR A 101 16.39 29.33 -0.12
N CYS A 102 17.25 28.43 -0.58
CA CYS A 102 18.67 28.68 -0.35
C CYS A 102 19.11 29.43 -1.60
N GLU A 103 19.15 30.74 -1.47
CA GLU A 103 19.96 31.57 -2.35
C GLU A 103 21.30 30.86 -2.55
N GLU A 104 21.83 30.96 -3.76
CA GLU A 104 23.23 30.66 -4.06
C GLU A 104 24.13 31.64 -3.28
N GLU A 105 24.10 31.58 -1.95
CA GLU A 105 25.06 32.26 -1.09
C GLU A 105 26.30 31.39 -1.05
N GLU A 106 27.20 31.75 -1.95
CA GLU A 106 28.62 31.52 -1.97
C GLU A 106 29.09 30.09 -1.68
N ALA A 107 29.72 29.51 -2.69
CA ALA A 107 30.70 28.44 -2.51
C ALA A 107 31.92 28.94 -1.69
N ALA A 108 31.70 29.31 -0.43
CA ALA A 108 32.75 29.48 0.56
C ALA A 108 33.30 28.08 0.88
N LYS A 109 34.40 27.74 0.20
CA LYS A 109 35.33 26.63 0.41
C LYS A 109 34.99 25.72 1.61
N LEU A 110 34.10 24.75 1.40
CA LEU A 110 33.87 23.64 2.33
C LEU A 110 35.21 22.96 2.66
N GLY A 111 35.53 22.82 3.94
CA GLY A 111 36.78 22.21 4.40
C GLY A 111 36.89 20.73 4.01
N PHE A 112 38.11 20.20 3.97
CA PHE A 112 38.36 18.78 3.63
C PHE A 112 37.61 17.81 4.56
N ALA A 113 37.50 18.16 5.85
CA ALA A 113 36.71 17.40 6.83
C ALA A 113 35.21 17.39 6.49
N ASP A 114 34.63 18.53 6.10
CA ASP A 114 33.22 18.63 5.70
C ASP A 114 32.93 17.84 4.42
N ARG A 115 33.90 17.76 3.50
CA ARG A 115 33.81 16.90 2.30
C ARG A 115 33.78 15.41 2.66
N ILE A 116 34.58 14.98 3.64
CA ILE A 116 34.59 13.59 4.12
C ILE A 116 33.30 13.25 4.87
N LEU A 117 32.82 14.16 5.73
CA LEU A 117 31.58 13.96 6.49
C LEU A 117 30.34 14.00 5.58
N LYS A 118 30.30 14.87 4.54
CA LYS A 118 29.24 14.84 3.52
C LYS A 118 29.21 13.53 2.75
N ARG A 119 30.37 12.97 2.35
CA ARG A 119 30.42 11.66 1.68
C ARG A 119 29.78 10.56 2.51
N ARG A 120 30.01 10.57 3.83
CA ARG A 120 29.44 9.59 4.76
C ARG A 120 27.92 9.77 4.95
N LYS A 121 27.40 10.99 4.83
CA LYS A 121 25.96 11.30 4.97
C LYS A 121 25.13 10.90 3.74
N VAL A 122 25.77 10.73 2.57
CA VAL A 122 25.13 10.27 1.31
C VAL A 122 24.93 8.75 1.28
N GLU A 123 25.59 7.98 2.15
CA GLU A 123 25.43 6.52 2.19
C GLU A 123 24.17 6.05 2.94
N ALA A 124 23.60 6.92 3.78
CA ALA A 124 22.33 6.69 4.48
C ALA A 124 21.19 7.52 3.86
N GLU A 125 21.12 7.59 2.53
CA GLU A 125 20.08 8.34 1.82
C GLU A 125 18.68 7.77 2.13
N PRO A 126 17.80 8.53 2.79
CA PRO A 126 16.40 8.14 2.88
C PRO A 126 15.84 8.09 1.45
N SER A 127 15.15 6.99 1.10
CA SER A 127 14.57 6.76 -0.24
C SER A 127 14.12 8.06 -0.90
N ALA A 128 14.60 8.30 -2.13
CA ALA A 128 14.24 9.48 -2.93
C ALA A 128 12.72 9.59 -3.15
N TYR A 129 12.00 8.47 -3.01
CA TYR A 129 10.56 8.40 -3.10
C TYR A 129 9.92 8.38 -1.71
N ILE A 130 8.93 9.24 -1.51
CA ILE A 130 8.16 9.38 -0.28
C ILE A 130 6.80 8.69 -0.39
N LEU A 131 6.18 8.39 0.75
CA LEU A 131 4.80 7.90 0.89
C LEU A 131 4.48 6.54 0.25
N LEU A 132 5.45 5.86 -0.39
CA LEU A 132 5.20 4.55 -1.01
C LEU A 132 4.75 3.48 -0.02
N HIS A 133 5.17 3.56 1.24
CA HIS A 133 4.75 2.66 2.31
C HIS A 133 3.29 2.90 2.76
N ALA A 134 2.73 4.07 2.46
CA ALA A 134 1.37 4.44 2.84
C ALA A 134 0.34 4.03 1.78
N ILE A 135 0.78 3.56 0.61
CA ILE A 135 -0.11 3.08 -0.44
C ILE A 135 -0.55 1.66 -0.07
N PRO A 136 -1.85 1.45 0.20
CA PRO A 136 -2.34 0.12 0.54
C PRO A 136 -2.24 -0.80 -0.69
N PRO A 137 -1.85 -2.07 -0.51
CA PRO A 137 -1.74 -3.03 -1.61
C PRO A 137 -3.09 -3.52 -2.14
N THR A 138 -4.18 -3.32 -1.38
CA THR A 138 -5.52 -3.80 -1.72
C THR A 138 -6.59 -2.74 -1.45
N SER A 139 -7.73 -2.83 -2.15
CA SER A 139 -8.90 -1.96 -1.97
C SER A 139 -9.70 -2.24 -0.69
N ASN A 140 -9.30 -3.23 0.11
CA ASN A 140 -10.09 -3.71 1.25
C ASN A 140 -10.38 -2.61 2.30
N ILE A 141 -9.47 -1.64 2.49
CA ILE A 141 -9.74 -0.49 3.37
C ILE A 141 -10.93 0.35 2.89
N VAL A 142 -11.06 0.51 1.56
CA VAL A 142 -12.17 1.22 0.91
C VAL A 142 -13.46 0.41 1.01
N GLU A 143 -13.39 -0.91 0.82
CA GLU A 143 -14.57 -1.78 0.96
C GLU A 143 -15.11 -1.80 2.40
N ARG A 144 -14.21 -1.84 3.40
CA ARG A 144 -14.59 -1.71 4.82
C ARG A 144 -15.23 -0.34 5.09
N LEU A 145 -14.66 0.73 4.55
CA LEU A 145 -15.24 2.08 4.64
C LEU A 145 -16.68 2.10 4.11
N PHE A 146 -16.90 1.57 2.90
CA PHE A 146 -18.25 1.53 2.31
C PHE A 146 -19.21 0.61 3.06
N SER A 147 -18.72 -0.46 3.68
CA SER A 147 -19.53 -1.31 4.56
C SER A 147 -20.00 -0.54 5.80
N VAL A 148 -19.11 0.22 6.45
CA VAL A 148 -19.45 1.09 7.58
C VAL A 148 -20.42 2.19 7.14
N ALA A 149 -20.17 2.85 6.00
CA ALA A 149 -21.07 3.85 5.43
C ALA A 149 -22.47 3.31 5.19
N ARG A 150 -22.58 2.09 4.66
CA ARG A 150 -23.85 1.42 4.46
C ARG A 150 -24.58 1.16 5.77
N MET A 151 -23.86 0.80 6.84
CA MET A 151 -24.46 0.62 8.16
C MET A 151 -24.97 1.94 8.73
N VAL A 152 -24.15 3.00 8.73
CA VAL A 152 -24.55 4.35 9.20
C VAL A 152 -25.80 4.83 8.46
N LEU A 153 -25.77 4.74 7.13
CA LEU A 153 -26.92 5.11 6.29
C LEU A 153 -28.18 4.33 6.62
N ARG A 154 -28.09 3.02 6.94
CA ARG A 154 -29.26 2.16 7.23
C ARG A 154 -29.89 2.45 8.60
N TYR A 155 -29.09 2.67 9.63
CA TYR A 155 -29.59 2.88 10.99
C TYR A 155 -30.02 4.33 11.26
N GLU A 156 -29.40 5.31 10.62
CA GLU A 156 -29.65 6.75 10.83
C GLU A 156 -30.50 7.37 9.70
N THR A 157 -31.29 6.54 9.00
CA THR A 157 -31.92 6.78 7.69
C THR A 157 -32.83 8.01 7.56
N ASN A 158 -33.16 8.75 8.60
CA ASN A 158 -34.30 9.66 8.50
C ASN A 158 -34.00 11.08 8.03
N ARG A 159 -32.73 11.51 7.80
CA ARG A 159 -32.37 12.80 7.12
C ARG A 159 -30.87 13.14 7.04
N LEU A 160 -29.96 12.17 6.94
CA LEU A 160 -28.53 12.50 6.80
C LEU A 160 -28.25 13.16 5.45
N THR A 161 -27.76 14.40 5.46
CA THR A 161 -27.19 15.02 4.27
C THR A 161 -25.83 14.38 3.97
N PRO A 162 -25.34 14.43 2.70
CA PRO A 162 -24.03 13.90 2.36
C PRO A 162 -22.89 14.44 3.24
N LEU A 163 -22.96 15.73 3.61
CA LEU A 163 -21.99 16.38 4.49
C LEU A 163 -21.98 15.76 5.90
N VAL A 164 -23.16 15.50 6.48
CA VAL A 164 -23.25 14.92 7.83
C VAL A 164 -22.78 13.46 7.80
N LEU A 165 -23.11 12.70 6.75
CA LEU A 165 -22.58 11.35 6.56
C LEU A 165 -21.05 11.34 6.49
N GLU A 166 -20.47 12.26 5.72
CA GLU A 166 -19.01 12.40 5.60
C GLU A 166 -18.37 12.73 6.96
N MET A 167 -18.95 13.66 7.73
CA MET A 167 -18.46 13.98 9.08
C MET A 167 -18.52 12.76 10.01
N ILE A 168 -19.63 12.02 10.03
CA ILE A 168 -19.76 10.82 10.87
C ILE A 168 -18.75 9.75 10.48
N LEU A 169 -18.54 9.54 9.18
CA LEU A 169 -17.55 8.58 8.68
C LEU A 169 -16.13 9.02 9.01
N PHE A 170 -15.80 10.30 8.81
CA PHE A 170 -14.50 10.85 9.15
C PHE A 170 -14.17 10.61 10.64
N LEU A 171 -15.11 10.91 11.52
CA LEU A 171 -14.98 10.65 12.95
C LEU A 171 -14.82 9.15 13.22
N LYS A 172 -15.73 8.31 12.72
CA LYS A 172 -15.69 6.85 12.99
C LYS A 172 -14.40 6.18 12.51
N VAL A 173 -13.90 6.54 11.34
CA VAL A 173 -12.69 5.93 10.76
C VAL A 173 -11.44 6.38 11.50
N ASN A 174 -11.43 7.62 11.98
CA ASN A 174 -10.29 8.21 12.68
C ASN A 174 -10.47 8.18 14.21
N SER A 175 -11.30 7.29 14.77
CA SER A 175 -11.63 7.25 16.20
C SER A 175 -10.43 7.06 17.13
N SER A 176 -9.27 6.66 16.61
CA SER A 176 -8.02 6.58 17.36
C SER A 176 -7.31 7.93 17.56
N TYR A 177 -7.65 8.94 16.75
CA TYR A 177 -6.99 10.24 16.73
C TYR A 177 -7.72 11.32 17.53
N TRP A 178 -8.91 11.00 18.04
CA TRP A 178 -9.72 11.93 18.80
C TRP A 178 -10.48 11.20 19.91
N ASP A 179 -10.95 11.99 20.85
CA ASP A 179 -11.75 11.62 21.99
C ASP A 179 -12.82 12.70 22.20
N VAL A 180 -13.69 12.52 23.20
CA VAL A 180 -14.75 13.49 23.46
C VAL A 180 -14.18 14.87 23.78
N THR A 181 -13.01 14.94 24.45
CA THR A 181 -12.40 16.22 24.85
C THR A 181 -11.86 17.02 23.66
N THR A 182 -11.23 16.35 22.70
CA THR A 182 -10.71 16.97 21.47
C THR A 182 -11.82 17.42 20.53
N VAL A 183 -12.95 16.70 20.48
CA VAL A 183 -14.11 17.11 19.68
C VAL A 183 -14.83 18.30 20.31
N ASP A 184 -15.04 18.29 21.64
CA ASP A 184 -15.72 19.38 22.36
C ASP A 184 -14.96 20.71 22.28
N ALA A 185 -13.62 20.67 22.23
CA ALA A 185 -12.80 21.86 22.01
C ALA A 185 -12.93 22.50 20.61
N CYS A 186 -13.53 21.80 19.64
CA CYS A 186 -13.63 22.24 18.25
C CYS A 186 -15.05 22.70 17.84
N VAL A 187 -16.04 22.57 18.72
CA VAL A 187 -17.46 22.92 18.50
C VAL A 187 -17.80 24.22 19.21
#